data_AF-A0A952DUW2-F1
#
_entry.id   AF-A0A952DUW2-F1
#
_cell.length_a   1.000
_cell.length_b   1.000
_cell.length_c   1.000
_cell.angle_alpha   90.00
_cell.angle_beta   90.00
_cell.angle_gamma   90.00
#
_symmetry.space_group_name_H-M   'P 1'
#
loop_
_entity.id
_entity.type
_entity.pdbx_description
1 polymer ?
#
loop_
_entity_poly.entity_id
_entity_poly.type
_entity_poly.pdbx_seq_one_letter_code
_entity_poly.pdbx_strand_id
1 'polypeptide(L)' 'MKARNIIILILVILIAEQALKFYIKLNYYTGEEHKIIGNWFRIHFVENEGMAWGWK' A
#
# COMPACT_ATOMS: atom_id res chain seq x y z
N MET A 1 15.66 17.73 14.14
CA MET A 1 16.14 16.43 13.59
C MET A 1 17.23 16.71 12.55
N LYS A 2 18.32 15.94 12.52
CA LYS A 2 19.35 16.11 11.49
C LYS A 2 18.83 15.59 10.14
N ALA A 3 19.26 16.20 9.03
CA ALA A 3 18.85 15.82 7.67
C ALA A 3 19.01 14.31 7.40
N ARG A 4 20.09 13.70 7.90
CA ARG A 4 20.31 12.25 7.85
C ARG A 4 19.14 11.44 8.42
N ASN A 5 18.59 11.84 9.56
CA ASN A 5 17.49 11.11 10.20
C ASN A 5 16.20 11.24 9.37
N ILE A 6 15.99 12.40 8.73
CA ILE A 6 14.86 12.62 7.83
C ILE A 6 14.99 11.73 6.58
N ILE A 7 16.18 11.70 5.97
CA ILE A 7 16.46 10.87 4.79
C ILE A 7 16.22 9.39 5.10
N ILE A 8 16.73 8.90 6.24
CA ILE A 8 16.52 7.51 6.66
C ILE A 8 15.03 7.22 6.86
N LEU A 9 14.29 8.12 7.51
CA LEU A 9 12.85 7.96 7.73
C LEU A 9 12.09 7.87 6.39
N ILE A 10 12.39 8.77 5.45
CA ILE A 10 11.79 8.77 4.11
C ILE A 10 12.08 7.46 3.39
N LEU A 11 13.34 7.01 3.40
CA LEU A 11 13.72 5.75 2.75
C LEU A 11 13.00 4.55 3.35
N VAL A 12 12.88 4.46 4.68
CA VAL A 12 12.14 3.38 5.34
C VAL A 12 10.67 3.37 4.92
N ILE A 13 10.03 4.54 4.89
CA ILE A 13 8.63 4.67 4.45
C ILE A 13 8.49 4.21 3.00
N LEU A 14 9.33 4.70 2.09
CA LEU A 14 9.27 4.33 0.66
C LEU A 14 9.52 2.83 0.43
N ILE A 15 10.46 2.23 1.16
CA ILE A 15 10.74 0.80 1.08
C ILE A 15 9.54 -0.01 1.57
N ALA A 16 8.98 0.34 2.73
CA ALA A 16 7.81 -0.36 3.27
C ALA A 16 6.59 -0.26 2.34
N GLU A 17 6.38 0.93 1.78
CA GLU A 17 5.30 1.22 0.83
C GLU A 17 5.43 0.35 -0.43
N GLN A 18 6.60 0.39 -1.07
CA GLN A 18 6.84 -0.39 -2.29
C GLN A 18 6.84 -1.90 -2.02
N ALA A 19 7.41 -2.36 -0.91
CA ALA A 19 7.40 -3.78 -0.54
C ALA A 19 5.96 -4.29 -0.36
N LEU A 20 5.10 -3.51 0.31
CA LEU A 20 3.69 -3.87 0.47
C LEU A 20 2.97 -3.94 -0.90
N LYS A 21 3.16 -2.95 -1.78
CA LYS A 21 2.60 -2.98 -3.14
C LYS A 21 3.01 -4.24 -3.92
N PHE A 22 4.30 -4.58 -3.89
CA PHE A 22 4.80 -5.78 -4.56
C PHE A 22 4.20 -7.06 -3.97
N TYR A 23 4.13 -7.15 -2.64
CA TYR A 23 3.51 -8.29 -1.97
C TYR A 23 2.05 -8.46 -2.40
N ILE A 24 1.26 -7.38 -2.41
CA ILE A 24 -0.15 -7.44 -2.84
C ILE A 24 -0.27 -7.90 -4.29
N LYS A 25 0.49 -7.28 -5.23
CA LYS A 25 0.42 -7.62 -6.66
C LYS A 25 0.83 -9.06 -6.99
N LEU A 26 1.69 -9.67 -6.18
CA LEU A 26 2.18 -11.03 -6.42
C LEU A 26 1.32 -12.12 -5.76
N ASN A 27 0.54 -11.79 -4.73
CA ASN A 27 -0.15 -12.79 -3.91
C ASN A 27 -1.69 -12.71 -3.97
N TYR A 28 -2.25 -11.67 -4.58
CA TYR A 28 -3.69 -11.44 -4.64
C TYR A 28 -4.16 -11.23 -6.08
N TYR A 29 -5.37 -11.69 -6.37
CA TYR A 29 -6.08 -11.33 -7.59
C TYR A 29 -6.76 -9.97 -7.45
N THR A 30 -6.92 -9.24 -8.56
CA THR A 30 -7.64 -7.95 -8.55
C THR A 30 -9.07 -8.15 -8.04
N GLY A 31 -9.47 -7.33 -7.07
CA GLY A 31 -10.76 -7.43 -6.39
C GLY A 31 -10.82 -8.45 -5.25
N GLU A 32 -9.75 -9.20 -4.99
CA GLU A 32 -9.69 -10.13 -3.86
C GLU A 32 -9.73 -9.38 -2.53
N GLU A 33 -10.46 -9.94 -1.56
CA GLU A 33 -10.53 -9.45 -0.18
C GLU A 33 -10.09 -10.53 0.81
N HIS A 34 -9.15 -10.17 1.69
CA HIS A 34 -8.72 -11.03 2.79
C HIS A 34 -8.90 -10.30 4.12
N LYS A 35 -9.81 -10.82 4.95
CA LYS A 35 -10.07 -10.31 6.30
C LYS A 35 -8.99 -10.77 7.26
N ILE A 36 -8.26 -9.82 7.84
CA ILE A 36 -7.13 -10.10 8.74
C ILE A 36 -7.59 -10.04 10.20
N ILE A 37 -8.40 -9.04 10.56
CA ILE A 37 -8.95 -8.90 11.93
C ILE A 37 -10.44 -8.65 11.85
N GLY A 38 -11.21 -9.75 11.95
CA GLY A 38 -12.66 -9.72 11.88
C GLY A 38 -13.15 -8.95 10.66
N ASN A 39 -14.09 -8.02 10.87
CA ASN A 39 -14.56 -7.12 9.82
C ASN A 39 -13.87 -5.73 9.84
N TRP A 40 -12.92 -5.50 10.74
CA TRP A 40 -12.28 -4.20 10.96
C TRP A 40 -11.09 -3.97 10.03
N PHE A 41 -10.23 -4.98 9.89
CA PHE A 41 -9.03 -4.88 9.06
C PHE A 41 -9.05 -5.95 7.97
N ARG A 42 -8.96 -5.50 6.71
CA ARG A 42 -8.86 -6.36 5.54
C ARG A 42 -7.86 -5.80 4.55
N ILE A 43 -7.25 -6.71 3.79
CA ILE A 43 -6.49 -6.39 2.59
C ILE A 43 -7.45 -6.55 1.41
N HIS A 44 -7.59 -5.51 0.60
CA HIS A 44 -8.37 -5.55 -0.64
C HIS A 44 -7.49 -5.07 -1.79
N PHE A 45 -7.26 -5.93 -2.78
CA PHE A 45 -6.44 -5.54 -3.90
C PHE A 45 -7.27 -4.77 -4.93
N VAL A 46 -7.00 -3.46 -5.03
CA VAL A 46 -7.58 -2.56 -6.02
C VAL A 46 -6.46 -1.81 -6.73
N GLU A 47 -6.54 -1.75 -8.04
CA GLU A 47 -5.70 -0.86 -8.84
C GLU A 47 -6.47 0.43 -9.10
N ASN A 48 -5.82 1.56 -8.81
CA ASN A 48 -6.38 2.89 -9.04
C ASN A 48 -5.55 3.59 -10.12
N GLU A 49 -6.12 3.79 -11.30
CA GLU A 49 -5.47 4.48 -12.43
C GLU A 49 -5.34 6.01 -12.23
N GLY A 50 -5.75 6.54 -11.08
CA GLY A 50 -5.63 7.97 -10.75
C GLY A 50 -6.95 8.67 -10.46
N MET A 51 -8.00 7.93 -10.13
CA MET A 51 -9.33 8.45 -9.84
C MET A 51 -9.59 8.51 -8.34
N ALA A 52 -8.86 9.37 -7.61
CA ALA A 52 -9.32 9.76 -6.28
C ALA A 52 -10.66 10.53 -6.35
N TRP A 53 -10.99 11.09 -7.52
CA TRP A 53 -12.18 11.92 -7.79
C TRP A 53 -13.00 11.49 -9.02
N GLY A 54 -12.80 10.28 -9.55
CA GLY A 54 -13.64 9.74 -10.64
C GLY A 54 -13.63 10.56 -11.94
N TRP A 55 -12.46 10.86 -12.50
CA TRP A 55 -12.40 11.41 -13.86
C TRP A 55 -12.47 10.29 -14.88
N LYS A 56 -13.56 10.29 -15.67
CA LYS A 56 -13.80 9.37 -16.79
C LYS A 56 -12.74 9.49 -17.88
#